data_AF-A0A1F9UIZ3-F1
#
_entry.id   AF-A0A1F9UIZ3-F1
#
_cell.length_a   1.000
_cell.length_b   1.000
_cell.length_c   1.000
_cell.angle_alpha   90.00
_cell.angle_beta   90.00
_cell.angle_gamma   90.00
#
_symmetry.space_group_name_H-M   'P 1'
#
loop_
_entity.id
_entity.type
_entity.pdbx_description
1 polymer ?
#
loop_
_entity_poly.entity_id
_entity_poly.type
_entity_poly.pdbx_seq_one_letter_code
_entity_poly.pdbx_strand_id
1 'polypeptide(L)' 'MDALYIAMKGGLESEVREVAPGVNVELNRKKEIIGIEILNAAQFFKSVLKPLEKRAEVAA' A
#
# COMPACT_ATOMS: atom_id res chain seq x y z
N MET A 1 7.39 3.75 12.03
CA MET A 1 6.01 3.93 11.55
C MET A 1 5.56 2.59 10.99
N ASP A 2 4.40 2.09 11.39
CA ASP A 2 3.81 0.87 10.79
C ASP A 2 3.06 1.29 9.51
N ALA A 3 3.76 1.16 8.38
CA ALA A 3 3.22 1.49 7.07
C ALA A 3 3.85 0.61 5.99
N LEU A 4 3.07 0.31 4.96
CA LEU A 4 3.53 -0.34 3.74
C LEU A 4 3.45 0.66 2.58
N TYR A 5 4.58 0.85 1.90
CA TYR A 5 4.68 1.68 0.71
C TYR A 5 4.80 0.79 -0.53
N ILE A 6 3.91 1.01 -1.50
CA ILE A 6 3.96 0.36 -2.81
C ILE A 6 4.32 1.43 -3.83
N ALA A 7 5.58 1.47 -4.24
CA ALA A 7 6.05 2.36 -5.30
C ALA A 7 5.64 1.83 -6.67
N MET A 8 5.01 2.67 -7.50
CA MET A 8 4.51 2.28 -8.83
C MET A 8 5.27 2.98 -9.97
N LYS A 9 5.49 4.29 -9.85
CA LYS A 9 6.20 5.10 -10.85
C LYS A 9 7.21 6.00 -10.16
N GLY A 10 8.29 6.35 -10.86
CA GLY A 10 9.22 7.37 -10.41
C GLY A 10 8.61 8.78 -10.48
N GLY A 11 9.04 9.67 -9.59
CA GLY A 11 8.57 11.05 -9.53
C GLY A 11 8.56 11.56 -8.11
N LEU A 12 8.47 12.89 -7.96
CA LEU A 12 8.28 13.51 -6.65
C LEU A 12 6.80 13.55 -6.30
N GLU A 13 6.47 13.08 -5.11
CA GLU A 13 5.17 13.27 -4.49
C GLU A 13 4.87 14.77 -4.37
N SER A 14 3.61 15.12 -4.63
CA SER A 14 3.10 16.48 -4.43
C SER A 14 1.81 16.53 -3.62
N GLU A 15 1.10 15.40 -3.52
CA GLU A 15 -0.19 15.30 -2.87
C GLU A 15 -0.44 13.85 -2.45
N VAL A 16 -1.10 13.69 -1.31
CA VAL A 16 -1.62 12.42 -0.81
C VAL A 16 -3.14 12.51 -0.69
N ARG A 17 -3.83 11.47 -1.13
CA ARG A 17 -5.30 11.35 -1.02
C ARG A 17 -5.67 10.04 -0.33
N GLU A 18 -6.36 10.15 0.80
CA GLU A 18 -6.97 8.98 1.44
C GLU A 18 -8.20 8.53 0.62
N VAL A 19 -8.19 7.30 0.13
CA VAL A 19 -9.25 6.72 -0.70
C VAL A 19 -10.09 5.67 0.05
N ALA A 20 -9.54 5.15 1.14
CA ALA A 20 -10.22 4.31 2.13
C ALA A 20 -9.50 4.49 3.48
N PRO A 21 -10.10 4.15 4.63
CA PRO A 21 -9.47 4.33 5.93
C PRO A 21 -8.07 3.69 5.99
N GLY A 22 -7.05 4.52 6.17
CA GLY A 22 -5.64 4.11 6.21
C GLY A 22 -5.04 3.70 4.87
N VAL A 23 -5.72 3.95 3.74
CA VAL A 23 -5.22 3.69 2.38
C VAL A 23 -5.12 5.00 1.61
N ASN A 24 -3.88 5.36 1.31
CA ASN A 24 -3.49 6.61 0.67
C ASN A 24 -2.96 6.36 -0.74
N VAL A 25 -3.34 7.22 -1.67
CA VAL A 25 -2.76 7.28 -3.02
C VAL A 25 -1.87 8.51 -3.10
N GLU A 26 -0.61 8.30 -3.53
CA GLU A 26 0.38 9.35 -3.72
C GLU A 26 0.35 9.83 -5.18
N LEU A 27 0.26 11.15 -5.36
CA LEU A 27 0.10 11.80 -6.66
C LEU A 27 1.27 12.75 -6.93
N ASN A 28 1.74 12.73 -8.18
CA ASN A 28 2.66 13.75 -8.67
C ASN A 28 1.91 15.04 -9.08
N ARG A 29 2.66 16.08 -9.49
CA ARG A 29 2.09 17.39 -9.86
C ARG A 29 1.11 17.34 -11.05
N LYS A 30 1.17 16.29 -11.87
CA LYS A 30 0.26 16.04 -13.00
C LYS A 30 -0.97 15.23 -12.60
N LYS A 31 -1.17 14.95 -11.30
CA LYS A 31 -2.24 14.09 -10.76
C LYS A 31 -2.13 12.62 -11.20
N GLU A 32 -0.93 12.17 -11.57
CA GLU A 32 -0.68 10.76 -11.87
C GLU A 32 -0.33 10.02 -10.58
N ILE A 33 -0.85 8.79 -10.44
CA ILE A 33 -0.52 7.90 -9.32
C ILE A 33 0.94 7.45 -9.43
N ILE A 34 1.69 7.67 -8.36
CA ILE A 34 3.09 7.26 -8.24
C ILE A 34 3.33 6.24 -7.13
N GLY A 35 2.42 6.15 -6.16
CA GLY A 35 2.54 5.23 -5.03
C GLY A 35 1.22 5.01 -4.29
N ILE A 36 1.23 4.00 -3.42
CA ILE A 36 0.17 3.73 -2.45
C ILE A 36 0.84 3.58 -1.08
N GLU A 37 0.30 4.26 -0.08
CA GLU A 37 0.68 4.09 1.32
C GLU A 37 -0.47 3.45 2.10
N ILE A 38 -0.18 2.40 2.86
CA ILE A 38 -1.13 1.74 3.75
C ILE A 38 -0.64 1.90 5.19
N LEU A 39 -1.40 2.63 6.00
CA LEU A 39 -1.12 2.90 7.39
C LEU A 39 -1.60 1.75 8.30
N ASN A 40 -0.91 1.53 9.42
CA ASN A 40 -1.17 0.43 10.35
C ASN A 40 -1.17 -0.93 9.61
N ALA A 41 -0.22 -1.12 8.68
CA ALA A 41 -0.21 -2.24 7.75
C ALA A 41 -0.27 -3.60 8.46
N ALA A 42 0.41 -3.76 9.61
CA ALA A 42 0.36 -5.00 10.38
C ALA A 42 -1.08 -5.36 10.81
N GLN A 43 -1.85 -4.37 11.26
CA GLN A 43 -3.25 -4.58 11.64
C GLN A 43 -4.17 -4.69 10.41
N PHE A 44 -3.91 -3.90 9.35
CA PHE A 44 -4.67 -3.90 8.11
C PHE A 44 -4.68 -5.29 7.46
N PHE A 45 -3.52 -5.95 7.37
CA PHE A 45 -3.38 -7.25 6.71
C PHE A 45 -3.65 -8.46 7.63
N LYS A 46 -3.92 -8.25 8.92
CA LYS A 46 -4.07 -9.32 9.92
C LYS A 46 -5.05 -10.43 9.50
N SER A 47 -6.14 -10.07 8.82
CA SER A 47 -7.17 -11.02 8.38
C SER A 47 -6.75 -11.89 7.19
N VAL A 48 -5.73 -11.47 6.43
CA VAL A 48 -5.28 -12.15 5.20
C VAL A 48 -3.94 -12.88 5.34
N LEU A 49 -3.21 -12.68 6.45
CA LEU A 49 -1.90 -13.32 6.66
C LEU A 49 -1.97 -14.86 6.59
N LYS A 50 -2.84 -15.52 7.37
CA LYS A 50 -2.95 -16.99 7.36
C LYS A 50 -3.35 -17.55 5.98
N PRO A 51 -4.37 -17.01 5.29
CA PRO A 51 -4.66 -17.41 3.91
C PRO A 51 -3.49 -17.20 2.94
N LEU A 52 -2.70 -16.14 3.13
CA LEU A 52 -1.55 -15.82 2.28
C LEU A 52 -0.39 -16.79 2.50
N GLU A 53 -0.07 -17.11 3.76
CA GLU A 53 0.93 -18.10 4.16
C GLU A 53 0.62 -19.47 3.52
N LYS A 54 -0.62 -19.94 3.65
CA LYS A 54 -1.06 -21.21 3.05
C LYS A 54 -0.89 -21.23 1.53
N ARG A 55 -1.09 -20.09 0.85
CA ARG A 55 -0.89 -20.00 -0.61
C ARG A 55 0.59 -20.00 -0.98
N ALA A 56 1.43 -19.37 -0.16
CA ALA A 56 2.87 -19.35 -0.38
C ALA A 56 3.50 -20.75 -0.23
N GLU A 57 3.04 -21.53 0.77
CA GLU A 57 3.47 -22.92 0.97
C GLU A 57 3.12 -23.84 -0.21
N VAL A 58 1.95 -23.63 -0.85
CA VAL A 58 1.53 -24.42 -2.03
C VAL A 58 2.31 -24.03 -3.30
N ALA A 59 2.85 -22.81 -3.34
CA ALA A 59 3.61 -22.29 -4.49
C ALA A 59 5.11 -22.62 -4.44
N ALA A 60 5.59 -23.21 -3.33
CA ALA A 60 6.96 -23.65 -3.11
C ALA A 60 7.14 -25.14 -3.46
#